data_AF-A0A9D6K6S1-F1
#
_entry.id   AF-A0A9D6K6S1-F1
#
_cell.length_a   1.000
_cell.length_b   1.000
_cell.length_c   1.000
_cell.angle_alpha   90.00
_cell.angle_beta   90.00
_cell.angle_gamma   90.00
#
_symmetry.space_group_name_H-M   'P 1'
#
loop_
_entity.id
_entity.type
_entity.pdbx_description
1 polymer ?
#
loop_
_entity_poly.entity_id
_entity_poly.type
_entity_poly.pdbx_seq_one_letter_code
_entity_poly.pdbx_strand_id
1 'polypeptide(L)'
;MLNALLIGALFGFAMHRGGITRYSRIMGALLMKDFKAMKFMFTGTAVAMLIYAIGDLSGIGPAQRINGYFGMGHIVGGVLFGIGMALAGL
;
A
#
# COMPACT_ATOMS: atom_id res chain seq x y z
N MET A 1 -3.23 12.91 -16.82
CA MET A 1 -1.96 13.14 -16.12
C MET A 1 -2.13 13.98 -14.85
N LEU A 2 -2.85 15.11 -14.91
CA LEU A 2 -3.10 15.96 -13.73
C LEU A 2 -3.79 15.21 -12.57
N ASN A 3 -4.81 14.39 -12.84
CA ASN A 3 -5.50 13.60 -11.80
C ASN A 3 -4.55 12.63 -11.07
N ALA A 4 -3.62 12.01 -11.79
CA ALA A 4 -2.65 11.08 -11.19
C ALA A 4 -1.66 11.83 -10.27
N LEU A 5 -1.22 13.02 -10.68
CA LEU A 5 -0.36 13.87 -9.86
C LEU A 5 -1.08 14.32 -8.58
N LEU A 6 -2.34 14.75 -8.69
CA LEU A 6 -3.14 15.16 -7.54
C LEU A 6 -3.36 14.01 -6.56
N ILE A 7 -3.73 12.82 -7.06
CA ILE A 7 -3.90 11.63 -6.22
C ILE A 7 -2.58 11.25 -5.55
N GLY A 8 -1.46 11.25 -6.29
CA GLY A 8 -0.14 10.97 -5.73
C GLY A 8 0.27 11.97 -4.65
N ALA A 9 0.01 13.27 -4.86
CA ALA A 9 0.30 14.31 -3.87
C ALA A 9 -0.56 14.15 -2.61
N LEU A 10 -1.86 13.88 -2.74
CA LEU A 10 -2.75 13.63 -1.61
C LEU A 10 -2.34 12.37 -0.84
N PHE A 11 -1.98 11.30 -1.54
CA PHE A 11 -1.48 10.07 -0.92
C PHE A 11 -0.17 10.32 -0.16
N GLY A 12 0.80 11.00 -0.77
CA GLY A 12 2.05 11.38 -0.12
C GLY A 12 1.83 12.26 1.12
N PHE A 13 0.91 13.23 1.03
CA PHE A 13 0.52 14.05 2.17
C PHE A 13 -0.08 13.22 3.32
N ALA A 14 -0.98 12.28 3.00
CA ALA A 14 -1.58 11.38 3.98
C ALA A 14 -0.53 10.48 4.65
N MET A 15 0.43 9.94 3.89
CA MET A 15 1.55 9.16 4.44
C MET A 15 2.44 10.00 5.37
N HIS A 16 2.77 11.23 4.94
CA HIS A 16 3.60 12.14 5.73
C HIS A 16 2.91 12.51 7.04
N ARG A 17 1.61 12.84 7.00
CA ARG A 17 0.82 13.18 8.18
C ARG A 17 0.56 11.98 9.08
N GLY A 18 0.39 10.79 8.50
CA GLY A 18 0.32 9.51 9.23
C GLY A 18 1.64 9.15 9.94
N GLY A 19 2.74 9.84 9.63
CA GLY A 19 4.04 9.65 10.27
C GLY A 19 4.71 8.33 9.92
N ILE A 20 4.21 7.61 8.92
CA ILE A 20 4.74 6.32 8.46
C ILE A 20 5.97 6.46 7.58
N THR A 21 6.32 7.68 7.17
CA THR A 21 7.57 8.00 6.48
C THR A 21 8.77 8.11 7.43
N ARG A 22 8.57 7.92 8.74
CA ARG A 22 9.64 7.99 9.74
C ARG A 22 10.34 6.65 9.84
N TYR A 23 11.67 6.65 9.69
CA TYR A 23 12.51 5.46 9.84
C TYR A 23 12.23 4.68 11.14
N SER A 24 12.04 5.37 12.26
CA SER A 24 11.75 4.73 13.55
C SER A 24 10.44 3.94 13.57
N ARG A 25 9.44 4.33 12.78
CA ARG A 25 8.17 3.59 12.66
C ARG A 25 8.35 2.31 11.85
N ILE A 26 9.13 2.38 10.77
CA ILE A 26 9.42 1.23 9.91
C ILE A 26 10.25 0.22 10.70
N MET A 27 11.32 0.68 11.35
CA MET A 27 12.16 -0.18 12.18
C MET A 27 11.39 -0.75 13.37
N GLY A 28 10.51 0.04 13.98
CA GLY A 28 9.60 -0.43 15.03
C GLY A 28 8.66 -1.55 14.54
N ALA A 29 8.20 -1.51 13.29
CA ALA A 29 7.40 -2.59 12.71
C ALA A 29 8.23 -3.85 12.47
N LEU A 30 9.45 -3.72 11.91
CA LEU A 30 10.36 -4.85 11.67
C LEU A 30 10.79 -5.53 12.97
N LEU A 31 11.00 -4.76 14.04
CA LEU A 31 11.32 -5.29 15.37
C LEU A 31 10.08 -5.73 16.16
N MET A 32 8.89 -5.70 15.56
CA MET A 32 7.62 -6.05 16.21
C MET A 32 7.31 -5.22 17.48
N LYS A 33 7.85 -4.00 17.57
CA LYS A 33 7.63 -3.06 18.69
C LYS A 33 6.54 -2.03 18.41
N ASP A 34 6.28 -1.74 17.14
CA ASP A 34 5.36 -0.69 16.72
C ASP A 34 4.67 -1.03 15.40
N PHE A 35 3.37 -1.30 15.48
CA PHE A 35 2.57 -1.71 14.32
C PHE A 35 1.86 -0.55 13.62
N LYS A 36 2.20 0.72 13.87
CA LYS A 36 1.47 1.83 13.21
C LYS A 36 1.57 1.81 11.69
N ALA A 37 2.74 1.48 11.13
CA ALA A 37 2.90 1.34 9.68
C ALA A 37 1.99 0.24 9.12
N MET A 38 2.01 -0.94 9.76
CA MET A 38 1.18 -2.08 9.38
C MET A 38 -0.33 -1.77 9.49
N LYS A 39 -0.75 -1.11 10.57
CA LYS A 39 -2.15 -0.67 10.75
C LYS A 39 -2.58 0.27 9.64
N PHE A 40 -1.77 1.28 9.30
CA PHE A 40 -2.07 2.20 8.20
C PHE A 40 -2.31 1.44 6.89
N MET A 41 -1.40 0.52 6.53
CA MET A 41 -1.50 -0.28 5.31
C MET A 41 -2.78 -1.11 5.28
N PHE A 42 -3.05 -1.88 6.35
CA PHE A 42 -4.26 -2.72 6.40
C PHE A 42 -5.55 -1.91 6.46
N THR A 43 -5.60 -0.79 7.18
CA THR A 43 -6.78 0.08 7.20
C THR A 43 -7.05 0.69 5.83
N GLY A 44 -6.02 1.14 5.12
CA GLY A 44 -6.16 1.69 3.78
C GLY A 44 -6.72 0.65 2.80
N THR A 45 -6.19 -0.57 2.84
CA THR A 45 -6.69 -1.68 2.01
C THR A 45 -8.12 -2.06 2.38
N ALA A 46 -8.46 -2.17 3.67
CA ALA A 46 -9.81 -2.51 4.11
C ALA A 46 -10.84 -1.45 3.69
N VAL A 47 -10.52 -0.17 3.83
CA VAL A 47 -11.39 0.93 3.37
C VAL A 47 -11.55 0.90 1.86
N ALA A 48 -10.47 0.67 1.10
CA ALA A 48 -10.56 0.53 -0.35
C ALA A 48 -11.48 -0.64 -0.74
N MET A 49 -11.32 -1.81 -0.12
CA MET A 49 -12.18 -2.97 -0.37
C MET A 49 -13.66 -2.67 -0.11
N LEU A 50 -13.98 -1.95 0.96
CA LEU A 50 -15.36 -1.54 1.26
C LEU A 50 -15.92 -0.59 0.21
N ILE A 51 -15.13 0.40 -0.25
CA ILE A 51 -15.55 1.34 -1.30
C ILE A 51 -15.83 0.58 -2.60
N TYR A 52 -14.96 -0.35 -3.00
CA TYR A 52 -15.19 -1.17 -4.19
C TYR A 52 -16.43 -2.06 -4.04
N ALA A 53 -16.62 -2.70 -2.90
CA ALA A 53 -17.80 -3.54 -2.65
C ALA A 53 -19.12 -2.75 -2.73
N ILE A 54 -19.15 -1.54 -2.17
CA ILE A 54 -20.32 -0.63 -2.27
C ILE A 54 -20.52 -0.16 -3.71
N GLY A 55 -19.44 0.15 -4.43
CA GLY A 55 -19.48 0.51 -5.85
C GLY A 55 -20.10 -0.60 -6.70
N ASP A 56 -19.68 -1.85 -6.48
CA ASP A 56 -20.20 -3.00 -7.20
C ASP A 56 -21.69 -3.24 -6.88
N LEU A 57 -22.08 -3.10 -5.60
CA LEU A 57 -23.48 -3.28 -5.19
C LEU A 57 -24.41 -2.18 -5.74
N SER A 58 -23.91 -0.96 -5.89
CA SER A 58 -24.67 0.18 -6.41
C SER A 58 -24.69 0.26 -7.94
N GLY A 59 -23.92 -0.58 -8.64
CA GLY A 59 -23.80 -0.56 -10.10
C GLY A 59 -23.02 0.64 -10.66
N ILE A 60 -22.35 1.41 -9.80
CA ILE A 60 -21.57 2.62 -10.15
C ILE A 60 -20.05 2.34 -10.02
N GLY A 61 -19.68 1.14 -9.57
CA GLY A 61 -18.30 0.73 -9.32
C GLY A 61 -17.43 0.74 -10.58
N PRO A 62 -16.21 1.30 -10.53
CA PRO A 62 -15.25 1.12 -11.61
C PRO A 62 -14.87 -0.35 -11.75
N ALA A 63 -14.66 -0.82 -12.98
CA ALA A 63 -14.26 -2.20 -13.24
C ALA A 63 -13.00 -2.58 -12.44
N GLN A 64 -13.13 -3.58 -11.57
CA GLN A 64 -12.02 -4.07 -10.77
C GLN A 64 -10.99 -4.73 -11.68
N ARG A 65 -9.79 -4.15 -11.78
CA ARG A 65 -8.70 -4.73 -12.55
C ARG A 65 -7.84 -5.60 -11.65
N ILE A 66 -8.22 -6.86 -11.54
CA ILE A 66 -7.48 -7.86 -10.77
C ILE A 66 -6.31 -8.36 -11.63
N ASN A 67 -5.09 -8.21 -11.13
CA ASN A 67 -3.91 -8.73 -11.80
C ASN A 67 -3.89 -10.27 -11.72
N GLY A 68 -3.49 -10.94 -12.80
CA GLY A 68 -3.39 -12.40 -12.83
C GLY A 68 -2.31 -12.95 -11.90
N TYR A 69 -2.50 -14.17 -11.40
CA TYR A 69 -1.51 -14.87 -10.60
C TYR A 69 -0.47 -15.59 -11.48
N PHE A 70 0.80 -15.22 -11.31
CA PHE A 70 1.95 -15.71 -12.11
C PHE A 70 2.80 -16.75 -11.37
N GLY A 71 2.26 -17.43 -10.35
CA GLY A 71 2.96 -18.51 -9.65
C GLY A 71 4.30 -18.06 -9.04
N MET A 72 5.36 -18.79 -9.40
CA MET A 72 6.72 -18.55 -8.91
C MET A 72 7.26 -17.15 -9.25
N GLY A 73 6.77 -16.52 -10.31
CA GLY A 73 7.18 -15.16 -10.70
C GLY A 73 6.87 -14.12 -9.61
N HIS A 74 5.76 -14.26 -8.88
CA HIS A 74 5.42 -13.36 -7.77
C HIS A 74 6.38 -13.54 -6.59
N ILE A 75 6.78 -14.78 -6.31
CA ILE A 75 7.68 -15.09 -5.19
C ILE A 75 9.07 -14.54 -5.49
N VAL A 76 9.63 -14.86 -6.66
CA VAL A 76 10.96 -14.38 -7.07
C VAL A 76 10.98 -12.86 -7.18
N GLY A 77 9.97 -12.25 -7.81
CA GLY A 77 9.86 -10.80 -7.91
C GLY A 77 9.74 -10.12 -6.54
N GLY A 78 8.93 -10.69 -5.62
CA GLY A 78 8.77 -10.16 -4.27
C GLY A 78 10.05 -10.23 -3.45
N VAL A 79 10.80 -11.33 -3.54
CA VAL A 79 12.11 -11.48 -2.87
C VAL A 79 13.12 -10.48 -3.41
N LEU A 80 13.26 -10.37 -4.74
CA LEU A 80 14.18 -9.42 -5.37
C LEU A 80 13.82 -7.97 -5.01
N PHE A 81 12.54 -7.62 -5.01
CA PHE A 81 12.05 -6.32 -4.58
C PHE A 81 12.40 -6.04 -3.12
N GLY A 82 12.15 -6.98 -2.22
CA GLY A 82 12.47 -6.85 -0.80
C GLY A 82 13.97 -6.64 -0.54
N ILE A 83 14.84 -7.38 -1.25
CA ILE A 83 16.30 -7.18 -1.17
C ILE A 83 16.66 -5.77 -1.64
N GLY A 84 16.13 -5.33 -2.78
CA GLY A 84 16.39 -3.98 -3.31
C GLY A 84 15.98 -2.88 -2.33
N MET A 85 14.83 -3.03 -1.68
CA MET A 85 14.34 -2.10 -0.66
C MET A 85 15.29 -2.03 0.55
N ALA A 86 15.69 -3.19 1.08
CA ALA A 86 16.60 -3.24 2.22
C ALA A 86 17.97 -2.59 1.91
N LEU A 87 18.50 -2.80 0.70
CA LEU A 87 19.75 -2.19 0.24
C LEU A 87 19.63 -0.68 0.03
N ALA A 88 18.46 -0.19 -0.40
CA ALA A 88 18.19 1.23 -0.59
C ALA A 88 17.98 2.01 0.73
N GLY A 89 18.04 1.33 1.88
CA GLY A 89 17.83 1.96 3.20
C GLY A 89 16.37 2.18 3.55
N LEU A 90 15.48 1.37 2.98
CA LEU A 90 14.04 1.35 3.27
C LEU A 90 13.68 0.27 4.31
#